data_AF-A0A418NB83-F1
#
_entry.id   AF-A0A418NB83-F1
#
_cell.length_a   1.000
_cell.length_b   1.000
_cell.length_c   1.000
_cell.angle_alpha   90.00
_cell.angle_beta   90.00
_cell.angle_gamma   90.00
#
_symmetry.space_group_name_H-M   'P 1'
#
loop_
_entity.id
_entity.type
_entity.pdbx_description
1 polymer ?
#
loop_
_entity_poly.entity_id
_entity_poly.type
_entity_poly.pdbx_seq_one_letter_code
_entity_poly.pdbx_strand_id
1 'polypeptide(L)'
;MAMTTGILFLWSCSSKKDDTPKGIEHIVIIGVDGMSPNGIQRAHTPMMDSMIQNGAATMHARSVLPSSSSPNWASMIMGADTEQHGVTSNGWEKFDHQLPPVVATKNGTFPTIFTLFHDQQPEAHVGAIYDWDGFGRLFEKEDVDFDIDGDHEDNTTEEAVNYIKEHTPKFTFVHLDHVDHAGHALGHGSLEYYKSVEKADSLITEIVNATKEAGIFEKTLFIVSADHGGIGFGHGGESLAEMEIPFILYGAGIKKGYQIEETVYQYDNAATVAYAMGLQTPQSWIGRPVKGAFIGNEKPNLTYKRKEQITQPKILPDAGYFEPAGGVFKADSVAVVMQNPNNVGEIRYTIGNAVPTMDNSKVYQDTFYLKQTEIVKAGVFQDDQLVSTIAEANFRLVPETKEDPVAYTIYYGEGMDKLPNFATLKPVKEGFVAEFSHKQALTEDVQQEQVALVLESYLDIPEDGKYGFFTNSDDGSKLYVDGKLVVDNDGDHGVMERGEAIELTKGKHLIRVEFFNGGGGYHLDVKYQGANIPKQIIPANHLYREK
;
A
#
# COMPACT_ATOMS: atom_id res chain seq x y z
N MET A 1 -37.93 -7.02 73.43
CA MET A 1 -37.31 -5.99 72.58
C MET A 1 -36.46 -6.71 71.55
N ALA A 2 -36.98 -6.91 70.34
CA ALA A 2 -36.20 -7.35 69.20
C ALA A 2 -36.11 -6.14 68.26
N MET A 3 -34.93 -5.56 68.13
CA MET A 3 -34.65 -4.46 67.22
C MET A 3 -34.40 -5.05 65.84
N THR A 4 -35.36 -4.88 64.94
CA THR A 4 -35.22 -5.19 63.51
C THR A 4 -34.47 -4.04 62.86
N THR A 5 -33.20 -4.24 62.53
CA THR A 5 -32.40 -3.25 61.78
C THR A 5 -32.72 -3.40 60.30
N GLY A 6 -33.58 -2.52 59.78
CA GLY A 6 -33.85 -2.43 58.35
C GLY A 6 -32.71 -1.72 57.64
N ILE A 7 -31.97 -2.44 56.79
CA ILE A 7 -30.99 -1.86 55.87
C ILE A 7 -31.75 -1.40 54.63
N LEU A 8 -31.90 -0.08 54.47
CA LEU A 8 -32.36 0.57 53.24
C LEU A 8 -31.22 0.54 52.21
N PHE A 9 -31.33 -0.33 51.21
CA PHE A 9 -30.54 -0.21 49.98
C PHE A 9 -31.09 0.96 49.16
N LEU A 10 -30.41 2.11 49.22
CA LEU A 10 -30.59 3.18 48.27
C LEU A 10 -29.98 2.72 46.94
N TRP A 11 -30.82 2.24 46.02
CA TRP A 11 -30.49 2.15 44.60
C TRP A 11 -30.23 3.58 44.09
N SER A 12 -28.96 3.97 44.05
CA SER A 12 -28.55 5.10 43.23
C SER A 12 -28.69 4.65 41.78
N CYS A 13 -29.79 5.07 41.14
CA CYS A 13 -29.87 5.09 39.69
C CYS A 13 -28.79 6.08 39.20
N SER A 14 -27.57 5.57 39.01
CA SER A 14 -26.59 6.26 38.18
C SER A 14 -27.17 6.26 36.77
N SER A 15 -27.81 7.36 36.37
CA SER A 15 -28.05 7.62 34.97
C SER A 15 -26.70 7.50 34.29
N LYS A 16 -26.51 6.46 33.46
CA LYS A 16 -25.37 6.42 32.54
C LYS A 16 -25.41 7.75 31.82
N LYS A 17 -24.40 8.60 32.02
CA LYS A 17 -24.23 9.78 31.18
C LYS A 17 -24.21 9.25 29.75
N ASP A 18 -25.13 9.77 28.95
CA ASP A 18 -25.15 9.50 27.52
C ASP A 18 -23.83 10.06 26.96
N ASP A 19 -22.87 9.17 26.73
CA ASP A 19 -21.50 9.49 26.28
C ASP A 19 -21.47 9.71 24.77
N THR A 20 -22.63 9.74 24.12
CA THR A 20 -22.78 9.89 22.67
C THR A 20 -22.60 11.35 22.24
N PRO A 21 -21.91 11.62 21.13
CA PRO A 21 -21.79 12.96 20.56
C PRO A 21 -23.17 13.52 20.19
N LYS A 22 -23.40 14.80 20.48
CA LYS A 22 -24.68 15.46 20.18
C LYS A 22 -24.68 16.10 18.80
N GLY A 23 -25.85 16.12 18.16
CA GLY A 23 -26.09 16.87 16.91
C GLY A 23 -25.71 16.14 15.64
N ILE A 24 -25.31 14.86 15.74
CA ILE A 24 -25.05 13.99 14.59
C ILE A 24 -26.31 13.16 14.34
N GLU A 25 -26.94 13.37 13.18
CA GLU A 25 -28.11 12.58 12.76
C GLU A 25 -27.79 11.70 11.55
N HIS A 26 -26.81 12.07 10.73
CA HIS A 26 -26.41 11.35 9.52
C HIS A 26 -24.89 11.13 9.50
N ILE A 27 -24.44 10.01 8.93
CA ILE A 27 -23.02 9.76 8.64
C ILE A 27 -22.86 9.41 7.16
N VAL A 28 -21.85 10.02 6.52
CA VAL A 28 -21.37 9.64 5.20
C VAL A 28 -19.90 9.26 5.31
N ILE A 29 -19.56 8.01 5.00
CA ILE A 29 -18.19 7.56 4.81
C ILE A 29 -17.89 7.61 3.32
N ILE A 30 -16.76 8.21 2.95
CA ILE A 30 -16.18 8.11 1.62
C ILE A 30 -14.82 7.42 1.75
N GLY A 31 -14.76 6.18 1.28
CA GLY A 31 -13.52 5.43 1.08
C GLY A 31 -13.00 5.67 -0.34
N VAL A 32 -11.72 6.02 -0.46
CA VAL A 32 -11.04 6.17 -1.75
C VAL A 32 -9.92 5.14 -1.83
N ASP A 33 -10.07 4.13 -2.68
CA ASP A 33 -9.15 3.01 -2.80
C ASP A 33 -7.73 3.49 -3.20
N GLY A 34 -6.69 2.94 -2.57
CA GLY A 34 -5.29 3.29 -2.88
C GLY A 34 -4.88 4.75 -2.60
N MET A 35 -5.71 5.55 -1.93
CA MET A 35 -5.42 6.97 -1.64
C MET A 35 -4.47 7.12 -0.44
N SER A 36 -3.21 7.41 -0.75
CA SER A 36 -2.16 7.67 0.25
C SER A 36 -2.20 9.10 0.80
N PRO A 37 -1.66 9.36 2.00
CA PRO A 37 -1.43 10.71 2.51
C PRO A 37 -0.55 11.55 1.59
N ASN A 38 0.39 10.91 0.89
CA ASN A 38 1.22 11.56 -0.12
C ASN A 38 0.37 12.07 -1.30
N GLY A 39 -0.64 11.32 -1.72
CA GLY A 39 -1.61 11.72 -2.74
C GLY A 39 -2.25 13.06 -2.40
N ILE A 40 -2.83 13.19 -1.21
CA ILE A 40 -3.45 14.44 -0.74
C ILE A 40 -2.43 15.59 -0.67
N GLN A 41 -1.21 15.32 -0.16
CA GLN A 41 -0.19 16.37 0.00
C GLN A 41 0.37 16.91 -1.32
N ARG A 42 0.26 16.14 -2.41
CA ARG A 42 0.88 16.45 -3.71
C ARG A 42 -0.14 16.86 -4.78
N ALA A 43 -1.37 16.38 -4.67
CA ALA A 43 -2.48 16.73 -5.54
C ALA A 43 -3.11 18.08 -5.15
N HIS A 44 -3.89 18.68 -6.05
CA HIS A 44 -4.73 19.83 -5.73
C HIS A 44 -6.10 19.39 -5.18
N THR A 45 -6.25 19.34 -3.86
CA THR A 45 -7.45 18.77 -3.19
C THR A 45 -8.19 19.79 -2.31
N PRO A 46 -8.81 20.84 -2.87
CA PRO A 46 -9.40 21.93 -2.10
C PRO A 46 -10.51 21.50 -1.12
N MET A 47 -11.29 20.45 -1.42
CA MET A 47 -12.33 19.98 -0.50
C MET A 47 -11.72 19.26 0.69
N MET A 48 -10.83 18.29 0.46
CA MET A 48 -10.13 17.57 1.52
C MET A 48 -9.23 18.52 2.33
N ASP A 49 -8.56 19.49 1.71
CA ASP A 49 -7.80 20.54 2.41
C ASP A 49 -8.69 21.33 3.38
N SER A 50 -9.90 21.70 2.92
CA SER A 50 -10.89 22.36 3.75
C SER A 50 -11.37 21.45 4.89
N MET A 51 -11.61 20.16 4.63
CA MET A 51 -11.99 19.19 5.66
C MET A 51 -10.89 19.01 6.72
N ILE A 52 -9.63 18.94 6.30
CA ILE A 52 -8.46 18.86 7.21
C ILE A 52 -8.34 20.13 8.05
N GLN A 53 -8.46 21.31 7.43
CA GLN A 53 -8.34 22.60 8.12
C GLN A 53 -9.51 22.85 9.09
N ASN A 54 -10.73 22.45 8.70
CA ASN A 54 -11.96 22.78 9.43
C ASN A 54 -12.57 21.59 10.17
N GLY A 55 -11.89 20.45 10.20
CA GLY A 55 -12.31 19.23 10.89
C GLY A 55 -11.21 18.68 11.78
N ALA A 56 -11.20 17.36 11.94
CA ALA A 56 -10.23 16.61 12.71
C ALA A 56 -9.54 15.57 11.83
N ALA A 57 -8.21 15.57 11.74
CA ALA A 57 -7.52 14.70 10.79
C ALA A 57 -6.20 14.12 11.33
N THR A 58 -5.83 12.96 10.79
CA THR A 58 -4.47 12.44 10.78
C THR A 58 -4.10 11.91 9.40
N MET A 59 -2.84 12.07 9.03
CA MET A 59 -2.22 11.50 7.83
C MET A 59 -1.43 10.22 8.15
N HIS A 60 -1.63 9.68 9.35
CA HIS A 60 -0.87 8.56 9.91
C HIS A 60 -1.80 7.50 10.53
N ALA A 61 -3.01 7.37 9.99
CA ALA A 61 -3.79 6.18 10.24
C ALA A 61 -3.13 5.00 9.50
N ARG A 62 -3.39 3.77 9.95
CA ARG A 62 -2.80 2.58 9.35
C ARG A 62 -3.86 1.61 8.84
N SER A 63 -3.60 1.07 7.66
CA SER A 63 -4.23 -0.16 7.18
C SER A 63 -3.87 -1.35 8.08
N VAL A 64 -4.58 -2.46 7.92
CA VAL A 64 -4.22 -3.78 8.46
C VAL A 64 -3.35 -4.54 7.46
N LEU A 65 -2.72 -5.62 7.91
CA LEU A 65 -1.93 -6.51 7.05
C LEU A 65 -2.79 -7.67 6.51
N PRO A 66 -2.60 -8.09 5.25
CA PRO A 66 -1.82 -7.38 4.21
C PRO A 66 -2.51 -6.06 3.81
N SER A 67 -1.77 -5.10 3.28
CA SER A 67 -2.29 -3.82 2.77
C SER A 67 -3.04 -3.98 1.43
N SER A 68 -3.93 -4.97 1.36
CA SER A 68 -4.78 -5.27 0.21
C SER A 68 -6.21 -4.83 0.48
N SER A 69 -6.97 -4.63 -0.58
CA SER A 69 -8.27 -3.98 -0.53
C SER A 69 -9.31 -4.75 0.28
N SER A 70 -9.58 -6.03 -0.01
CA SER A 70 -10.56 -6.83 0.75
C SER A 70 -10.29 -6.90 2.25
N PRO A 71 -9.08 -7.23 2.73
CA PRO A 71 -8.76 -7.18 4.16
C PRO A 71 -9.04 -5.83 4.81
N ASN A 72 -8.70 -4.74 4.13
CA ASN A 72 -8.81 -3.39 4.68
C ASN A 72 -10.22 -2.81 4.62
N TRP A 73 -10.95 -3.04 3.53
CA TRP A 73 -12.37 -2.72 3.45
C TRP A 73 -13.18 -3.50 4.50
N ALA A 74 -12.87 -4.80 4.67
CA ALA A 74 -13.46 -5.61 5.72
C ALA A 74 -13.15 -5.04 7.11
N SER A 75 -11.88 -4.78 7.42
CA SER A 75 -11.48 -4.16 8.68
C SER A 75 -12.20 -2.83 8.93
N MET A 76 -12.34 -1.98 7.91
CA MET A 76 -13.01 -0.68 7.99
C MET A 76 -14.45 -0.81 8.49
N ILE A 77 -15.21 -1.79 7.97
CA ILE A 77 -16.62 -2.00 8.30
C ILE A 77 -16.82 -2.96 9.48
N MET A 78 -15.82 -3.78 9.84
CA MET A 78 -15.94 -4.83 10.86
C MET A 78 -15.35 -4.45 12.21
N GLY A 79 -14.65 -3.33 12.34
CA GLY A 79 -14.10 -2.91 13.64
C GLY A 79 -13.08 -3.90 14.23
N ALA A 80 -12.49 -4.74 13.39
CA ALA A 80 -11.62 -5.85 13.75
C ALA A 80 -10.47 -6.00 12.74
N ASP A 81 -9.41 -6.70 13.13
CA ASP A 81 -8.24 -6.98 12.28
C ASP A 81 -8.42 -8.25 11.43
N THR A 82 -7.55 -8.46 10.42
CA THR A 82 -7.56 -9.57 9.46
C THR A 82 -7.66 -10.94 10.13
N GLU A 83 -6.92 -11.15 11.22
CA GLU A 83 -6.94 -12.42 11.97
C GLU A 83 -8.31 -12.71 12.61
N GLN A 84 -9.08 -11.66 12.93
CA GLN A 84 -10.37 -11.80 13.60
C GLN A 84 -11.51 -12.04 12.60
N HIS A 85 -11.55 -11.28 11.51
CA HIS A 85 -12.63 -11.38 10.53
C HIS A 85 -12.37 -12.41 9.42
N GLY A 86 -11.13 -12.87 9.24
CA GLY A 86 -10.79 -13.97 8.33
C GLY A 86 -10.68 -13.59 6.84
N VAL A 87 -10.86 -12.31 6.49
CA VAL A 87 -10.71 -11.80 5.11
C VAL A 87 -9.24 -11.47 4.88
N THR A 88 -8.51 -12.39 4.25
CA THR A 88 -7.04 -12.39 4.22
C THR A 88 -6.43 -11.99 2.87
N SER A 89 -7.24 -11.86 1.82
CA SER A 89 -6.79 -11.46 0.49
C SER A 89 -7.95 -10.95 -0.38
N ASN A 90 -7.64 -10.34 -1.53
CA ASN A 90 -8.62 -9.94 -2.54
C ASN A 90 -9.31 -11.15 -3.21
N GLY A 91 -8.77 -12.36 -3.07
CA GLY A 91 -9.42 -13.60 -3.50
C GLY A 91 -10.28 -14.27 -2.43
N TRP A 92 -10.54 -13.61 -1.29
CA TRP A 92 -11.39 -14.19 -0.24
C TRP A 92 -12.83 -14.37 -0.73
N GLU A 93 -13.42 -15.53 -0.48
CA GLU A 93 -14.83 -15.78 -0.73
C GLU A 93 -15.56 -16.24 0.53
N LYS A 94 -16.83 -15.82 0.70
CA LYS A 94 -17.61 -16.08 1.92
C LYS A 94 -17.68 -17.56 2.29
N PHE A 95 -17.74 -18.46 1.30
CA PHE A 95 -17.85 -19.90 1.52
C PHE A 95 -16.61 -20.69 1.08
N ASP A 96 -15.60 -20.02 0.52
CA ASP A 96 -14.35 -20.64 0.07
C ASP A 96 -13.15 -19.83 0.58
N HIS A 97 -12.86 -19.99 1.88
CA HIS A 97 -11.75 -19.33 2.53
C HIS A 97 -11.08 -20.25 3.56
N GLN A 98 -9.81 -19.97 3.83
CA GLN A 98 -9.00 -20.80 4.72
C GLN A 98 -9.14 -20.43 6.20
N LEU A 99 -9.24 -19.13 6.50
CA LEU A 99 -9.29 -18.62 7.87
C LEU A 99 -10.72 -18.22 8.25
N PRO A 100 -11.44 -19.01 9.07
CA PRO A 100 -12.79 -18.65 9.51
C PRO A 100 -12.75 -17.47 10.49
N PRO A 101 -13.82 -16.65 10.56
CA PRO A 101 -13.91 -15.56 11.53
C PRO A 101 -14.01 -16.09 12.97
N VAL A 102 -13.46 -15.36 13.94
CA VAL A 102 -13.47 -15.76 15.36
C VAL A 102 -14.87 -15.70 15.99
N VAL A 103 -15.76 -14.90 15.43
CA VAL A 103 -17.20 -14.87 15.69
C VAL A 103 -17.94 -14.64 14.38
N ALA A 104 -19.16 -15.16 14.28
CA ALA A 104 -19.97 -14.99 13.08
C ALA A 104 -21.42 -14.61 13.42
N THR A 105 -22.06 -13.87 12.52
CA THR A 105 -23.50 -13.67 12.49
C THR A 105 -24.22 -14.98 12.12
N LYS A 106 -25.56 -14.96 12.13
CA LYS A 106 -26.38 -16.08 11.64
C LYS A 106 -26.05 -16.48 10.18
N ASN A 107 -25.50 -15.57 9.40
CA ASN A 107 -25.19 -15.76 7.97
C ASN A 107 -23.73 -16.19 7.72
N GLY A 108 -22.93 -16.36 8.78
CA GLY A 108 -21.56 -16.88 8.70
C GLY A 108 -20.47 -15.82 8.51
N THR A 109 -20.82 -14.54 8.40
CA THR A 109 -19.89 -13.40 8.28
C THR A 109 -19.54 -12.80 9.63
N PHE A 110 -18.38 -12.14 9.75
CA PHE A 110 -18.06 -11.35 10.93
C PHE A 110 -18.97 -10.10 11.00
N PRO A 111 -19.47 -9.68 12.17
CA PRO A 111 -20.42 -8.58 12.27
C PRO A 111 -19.83 -7.25 11.78
N THR A 112 -20.56 -6.60 10.86
CA THR A 112 -20.19 -5.30 10.28
C THR A 112 -20.93 -4.15 10.97
N ILE A 113 -20.56 -2.91 10.67
CA ILE A 113 -21.30 -1.73 11.08
C ILE A 113 -22.72 -1.72 10.51
N PHE A 114 -22.92 -2.25 9.30
CA PHE A 114 -24.24 -2.44 8.69
C PHE A 114 -25.09 -3.40 9.54
N THR A 115 -24.52 -4.53 9.97
CA THR A 115 -25.17 -5.47 10.89
C THR A 115 -25.59 -4.79 12.19
N LEU A 116 -24.78 -3.89 12.75
CA LEU A 116 -25.14 -3.17 13.97
C LEU A 116 -26.31 -2.19 13.76
N PHE A 117 -26.38 -1.51 12.60
CA PHE A 117 -27.55 -0.70 12.27
C PHE A 117 -28.79 -1.57 12.10
N HIS A 118 -28.71 -2.65 11.33
CA HIS A 118 -29.81 -3.59 11.12
C HIS A 118 -30.37 -4.13 12.45
N ASP A 119 -29.49 -4.58 13.36
CA ASP A 119 -29.90 -5.19 14.62
C ASP A 119 -30.44 -4.19 15.66
N GLN A 120 -29.88 -2.97 15.71
CA GLN A 120 -30.11 -2.03 16.82
C GLN A 120 -30.97 -0.82 16.42
N GLN A 121 -31.00 -0.48 15.14
CA GLN A 121 -31.75 0.64 14.58
C GLN A 121 -32.40 0.23 13.24
N PRO A 122 -33.30 -0.78 13.22
CA PRO A 122 -33.87 -1.33 11.98
C PRO A 122 -34.73 -0.35 11.16
N GLU A 123 -35.08 0.81 11.73
CA GLU A 123 -35.80 1.89 11.03
C GLU A 123 -34.86 2.91 10.37
N ALA A 124 -33.55 2.76 10.56
CA ALA A 124 -32.54 3.61 9.94
C ALA A 124 -32.37 3.24 8.47
N HIS A 125 -32.42 4.21 7.58
CA HIS A 125 -32.11 3.99 6.16
C HIS A 125 -30.59 3.95 5.97
N VAL A 126 -30.08 2.82 5.48
CA VAL A 126 -28.64 2.53 5.37
C VAL A 126 -28.28 2.17 3.94
N GLY A 127 -27.27 2.83 3.36
CA GLY A 127 -26.82 2.58 2.00
C GLY A 127 -25.34 2.21 1.89
N ALA A 128 -25.04 1.29 0.98
CA ALA A 128 -23.71 0.95 0.51
C ALA A 128 -23.66 1.15 -1.01
N ILE A 129 -22.81 2.07 -1.46
CA ILE A 129 -22.64 2.47 -2.86
C ILE A 129 -21.17 2.32 -3.21
N TYR A 130 -20.84 1.52 -4.22
CA TYR A 130 -19.46 1.16 -4.54
C TYR A 130 -19.26 0.93 -6.04
N ASP A 131 -18.02 0.94 -6.50
CA ASP A 131 -17.60 0.64 -7.89
C ASP A 131 -16.59 -0.51 -7.99
N TRP A 132 -16.23 -1.13 -6.86
CA TRP A 132 -15.44 -2.36 -6.84
C TRP A 132 -16.30 -3.53 -6.35
N ASP A 133 -16.60 -4.48 -7.25
CA ASP A 133 -17.37 -5.70 -6.98
C ASP A 133 -16.90 -6.45 -5.72
N GLY A 134 -15.58 -6.42 -5.46
CA GLY A 134 -14.96 -7.05 -4.30
C GLY A 134 -15.44 -6.51 -2.95
N PHE A 135 -15.88 -5.25 -2.88
CA PHE A 135 -16.47 -4.67 -1.68
C PHE A 135 -17.88 -5.23 -1.43
N GLY A 136 -18.68 -5.39 -2.48
CA GLY A 136 -20.06 -5.83 -2.43
C GLY A 136 -20.29 -7.18 -1.75
N ARG A 137 -19.25 -8.03 -1.70
CA ARG A 137 -19.28 -9.36 -1.06
C ARG A 137 -18.84 -9.37 0.42
N LEU A 138 -18.44 -8.23 1.00
CA LEU A 138 -17.91 -8.14 2.37
C LEU A 138 -18.99 -7.93 3.45
N PHE A 139 -20.24 -7.66 3.06
CA PHE A 139 -21.37 -7.45 3.95
C PHE A 139 -22.61 -8.20 3.47
N GLU A 140 -23.60 -8.36 4.35
CA GLU A 140 -24.86 -9.01 3.98
C GLU A 140 -25.81 -8.00 3.34
N LYS A 141 -26.38 -8.36 2.19
CA LYS A 141 -27.31 -7.47 1.47
C LYS A 141 -28.59 -7.16 2.25
N GLU A 142 -28.97 -8.01 3.21
CA GLU A 142 -30.10 -7.76 4.10
C GLU A 142 -29.81 -6.74 5.22
N ASP A 143 -28.54 -6.38 5.43
CA ASP A 143 -28.13 -5.41 6.46
C ASP A 143 -28.23 -3.95 5.96
N VAL A 144 -28.58 -3.73 4.68
CA VAL A 144 -28.68 -2.41 4.05
C VAL A 144 -30.00 -2.25 3.28
N ASP A 145 -30.48 -1.02 3.15
CA ASP A 145 -31.70 -0.67 2.38
C ASP A 145 -31.38 -0.31 0.93
N PHE A 146 -30.15 0.10 0.67
CA PHE A 146 -29.67 0.48 -0.66
C PHE A 146 -28.28 -0.12 -0.91
N ASP A 147 -28.16 -0.93 -1.95
CA ASP A 147 -26.97 -1.69 -2.32
C ASP A 147 -26.78 -1.56 -3.83
N ILE A 148 -25.77 -0.81 -4.27
CA ILE A 148 -25.55 -0.56 -5.69
C ILE A 148 -24.06 -0.61 -6.03
N ASP A 149 -23.77 -1.30 -7.13
CA ASP A 149 -22.51 -1.19 -7.85
C ASP A 149 -22.68 -0.17 -8.99
N GLY A 150 -21.94 0.94 -8.94
CA GLY A 150 -21.97 1.98 -9.95
C GLY A 150 -21.05 1.73 -11.14
N ASP A 151 -20.16 0.72 -11.09
CA ASP A 151 -19.22 0.29 -12.15
C ASP A 151 -18.20 1.37 -12.59
N HIS A 152 -18.28 2.59 -12.04
CA HIS A 152 -17.42 3.73 -12.36
C HIS A 152 -17.58 4.85 -11.31
N GLU A 153 -16.52 5.61 -11.03
CA GLU A 153 -16.51 6.59 -9.92
C GLU A 153 -17.56 7.70 -10.09
N ASP A 154 -17.81 8.11 -11.32
CA ASP A 154 -18.83 9.11 -11.69
C ASP A 154 -20.26 8.60 -11.41
N ASN A 155 -20.56 7.37 -11.84
CA ASN A 155 -21.87 6.75 -11.63
C ASN A 155 -22.11 6.46 -10.16
N THR A 156 -21.11 5.91 -9.46
CA THR A 156 -21.14 5.66 -8.02
C THR A 156 -21.39 6.94 -7.23
N THR A 157 -20.77 8.04 -7.65
CA THR A 157 -21.02 9.36 -7.07
C THR A 157 -22.44 9.84 -7.35
N GLU A 158 -22.93 9.69 -8.58
CA GLU A 158 -24.30 10.05 -8.96
C GLU A 158 -25.34 9.27 -8.12
N GLU A 159 -25.17 7.96 -7.98
CA GLU A 159 -26.03 7.10 -7.15
C GLU A 159 -26.01 7.52 -5.69
N ALA A 160 -24.84 7.83 -5.13
CA ALA A 160 -24.72 8.33 -3.77
C ALA A 160 -25.43 9.69 -3.58
N VAL A 161 -25.27 10.61 -4.55
CA VAL A 161 -25.93 11.93 -4.55
C VAL A 161 -27.45 11.78 -4.59
N ASN A 162 -27.97 10.94 -5.47
CA ASN A 162 -29.41 10.69 -5.61
C ASN A 162 -29.96 10.05 -4.33
N TYR A 163 -29.30 9.00 -3.83
CA TYR A 163 -29.68 8.31 -2.61
C TYR A 163 -29.76 9.27 -1.41
N ILE A 164 -28.75 10.13 -1.21
CA ILE A 164 -28.73 11.13 -0.13
C ILE A 164 -29.91 12.09 -0.23
N LYS A 165 -30.20 12.61 -1.44
CA LYS A 165 -31.24 13.61 -1.67
C LYS A 165 -32.65 13.04 -1.54
N GLU A 166 -32.85 11.79 -1.94
CA GLU A 166 -34.15 11.15 -1.92
C GLU A 166 -34.51 10.57 -0.55
N HIS A 167 -33.54 9.99 0.16
CA HIS A 167 -33.80 9.20 1.36
C HIS A 167 -33.34 9.87 2.66
N THR A 168 -32.47 10.90 2.59
CA THR A 168 -31.86 11.51 3.79
C THR A 168 -31.34 10.46 4.79
N PRO A 169 -30.50 9.52 4.34
CA PRO A 169 -30.19 8.29 5.04
C PRO A 169 -29.46 8.51 6.36
N LYS A 170 -29.63 7.57 7.30
CA LYS A 170 -28.92 7.59 8.59
C LYS A 170 -27.42 7.33 8.39
N PHE A 171 -27.10 6.39 7.50
CA PHE A 171 -25.74 5.98 7.20
C PHE A 171 -25.58 5.70 5.71
N THR A 172 -24.56 6.30 5.11
CA THR A 172 -24.16 6.05 3.72
C THR A 172 -22.68 5.71 3.68
N PHE A 173 -22.35 4.58 3.08
CA PHE A 173 -20.99 4.22 2.71
C PHE A 173 -20.81 4.41 1.20
N VAL A 174 -19.78 5.15 0.80
CA VAL A 174 -19.39 5.35 -0.60
C VAL A 174 -17.96 4.85 -0.78
N HIS A 175 -17.75 3.98 -1.74
CA HIS A 175 -16.43 3.50 -2.20
C HIS A 175 -16.11 4.13 -3.56
N LEU A 176 -14.86 4.54 -3.78
CA LEU A 176 -14.36 5.02 -5.07
C LEU A 176 -13.04 4.33 -5.41
N ASP A 177 -13.01 3.59 -6.52
CA ASP A 177 -11.91 2.66 -6.89
C ASP A 177 -10.82 3.30 -7.78
N HIS A 178 -11.17 4.38 -8.49
CA HIS A 178 -10.38 4.94 -9.60
C HIS A 178 -8.97 5.43 -9.23
N VAL A 179 -8.70 5.73 -7.96
CA VAL A 179 -7.38 6.16 -7.49
C VAL A 179 -6.41 4.98 -7.43
N ASP A 180 -6.86 3.81 -6.99
CA ASP A 180 -6.05 2.60 -6.97
C ASP A 180 -5.80 2.07 -8.39
N HIS A 181 -6.82 2.04 -9.23
CA HIS A 181 -6.67 1.75 -10.66
C HIS A 181 -5.62 2.65 -11.34
N ALA A 182 -5.60 3.95 -11.03
CA ALA A 182 -4.56 4.84 -11.53
C ALA A 182 -3.17 4.51 -10.96
N GLY A 183 -3.09 4.08 -9.70
CA GLY A 183 -1.87 3.56 -9.08
C GLY A 183 -1.33 2.32 -9.78
N HIS A 184 -2.19 1.34 -10.05
CA HIS A 184 -1.85 0.11 -10.78
C HIS A 184 -1.49 0.34 -12.25
N ALA A 185 -2.17 1.27 -12.94
CA ALA A 185 -1.93 1.49 -14.36
C ALA A 185 -0.76 2.44 -14.64
N LEU A 186 -0.56 3.45 -13.77
CA LEU A 186 0.30 4.62 -14.06
C LEU A 186 1.32 4.90 -12.96
N GLY A 187 1.28 4.13 -11.87
CA GLY A 187 2.20 4.19 -10.74
C GLY A 187 1.68 5.07 -9.61
N HIS A 188 1.64 4.54 -8.38
CA HIS A 188 1.36 5.29 -7.16
C HIS A 188 2.39 6.41 -6.97
N GLY A 189 1.90 7.64 -6.77
CA GLY A 189 2.74 8.83 -6.65
C GLY A 189 3.19 9.44 -7.99
N SER A 190 2.70 8.94 -9.13
CA SER A 190 2.83 9.57 -10.45
C SER A 190 1.99 10.84 -10.57
N LEU A 191 2.24 11.63 -11.62
CA LEU A 191 1.41 12.81 -11.94
C LEU A 191 -0.04 12.39 -12.24
N GLU A 192 -0.22 11.27 -12.92
CA GLU A 192 -1.50 10.70 -13.30
C GLU A 192 -2.27 10.19 -12.08
N TYR A 193 -1.58 9.52 -11.14
CA TYR A 193 -2.13 9.16 -9.84
C TYR A 193 -2.62 10.40 -9.08
N TYR A 194 -1.83 11.48 -9.04
CA TYR A 194 -2.27 12.72 -8.37
C TYR A 194 -3.52 13.33 -9.04
N LYS A 195 -3.62 13.30 -10.38
CA LYS A 195 -4.85 13.73 -11.07
C LYS A 195 -6.07 12.88 -10.69
N SER A 196 -5.88 11.58 -10.47
CA SER A 196 -6.96 10.71 -9.98
C SER A 196 -7.41 11.10 -8.55
N VAL A 197 -6.47 11.48 -7.69
CA VAL A 197 -6.77 12.04 -6.36
C VAL A 197 -7.51 13.39 -6.46
N GLU A 198 -7.14 14.27 -7.39
CA GLU A 198 -7.87 15.53 -7.67
C GLU A 198 -9.31 15.24 -8.12
N LYS A 199 -9.51 14.20 -8.93
CA LYS A 199 -10.85 13.74 -9.33
C LYS A 199 -11.64 13.27 -8.11
N ALA A 200 -11.06 12.45 -7.23
CA ALA A 200 -11.71 12.01 -6.00
C ALA A 200 -12.17 13.20 -5.12
N ASP A 201 -11.33 14.24 -4.98
CA ASP A 201 -11.69 15.47 -4.26
C ASP A 201 -12.93 16.18 -4.85
N SER A 202 -13.02 16.22 -6.19
CA SER A 202 -14.17 16.78 -6.88
C SER A 202 -15.45 15.97 -6.64
N LEU A 203 -15.37 14.64 -6.63
CA LEU A 203 -16.51 13.77 -6.35
C LEU A 203 -16.96 13.88 -4.89
N ILE A 204 -16.02 13.94 -3.94
CA ILE A 204 -16.31 14.24 -2.53
C ILE A 204 -17.05 15.57 -2.41
N THR A 205 -16.69 16.57 -3.23
CA THR A 205 -17.39 17.86 -3.25
C THR A 205 -18.87 17.72 -3.64
N GLU A 206 -19.17 16.88 -4.63
CA GLU A 206 -20.54 16.60 -5.08
C GLU A 206 -21.37 15.92 -3.99
N ILE A 207 -20.82 14.89 -3.34
CA ILE A 207 -21.45 14.18 -2.22
C ILE A 207 -21.74 15.13 -1.06
N VAL A 208 -20.78 15.98 -0.68
CA VAL A 208 -20.97 16.98 0.36
C VAL A 208 -22.07 17.97 -0.03
N ASN A 209 -22.12 18.43 -1.28
CA ASN A 209 -23.15 19.34 -1.75
C ASN A 209 -24.55 18.70 -1.75
N ALA A 210 -24.66 17.41 -2.05
CA ALA A 210 -25.93 16.68 -1.98
C ALA A 210 -26.55 16.77 -0.57
N THR A 211 -25.74 16.66 0.49
CA THR A 211 -26.24 16.82 1.86
C THR A 211 -26.71 18.26 2.18
N LYS A 212 -26.13 19.27 1.54
CA LYS A 212 -26.56 20.68 1.69
C LYS A 212 -27.90 20.88 0.98
N GLU A 213 -28.04 20.34 -0.21
CA GLU A 213 -29.28 20.39 -1.00
C GLU A 213 -30.43 19.64 -0.31
N ALA A 214 -30.12 18.50 0.31
CA ALA A 214 -31.06 17.72 1.11
C ALA A 214 -31.38 18.38 2.48
N GLY A 215 -30.68 19.44 2.86
CA GLY A 215 -30.90 20.16 4.13
C GLY A 215 -30.39 19.43 5.38
N ILE A 216 -29.52 18.43 5.22
CA ILE A 216 -29.00 17.60 6.33
C ILE A 216 -27.55 17.91 6.71
N PHE A 217 -26.82 18.69 5.90
CA PHE A 217 -25.38 18.98 6.08
C PHE A 217 -24.96 19.37 7.51
N GLU A 218 -25.72 20.25 8.17
CA GLU A 218 -25.41 20.73 9.54
C GLU A 218 -25.51 19.63 10.61
N LYS A 219 -26.06 18.48 10.26
CA LYS A 219 -26.24 17.30 11.12
C LYS A 219 -25.50 16.06 10.59
N THR A 220 -24.69 16.23 9.53
CA THR A 220 -23.93 15.15 8.90
C THR A 220 -22.50 15.14 9.40
N LEU A 221 -22.05 13.97 9.86
CA LEU A 221 -20.63 13.65 10.03
C LEU A 221 -20.10 13.00 8.75
N PHE A 222 -19.01 13.54 8.22
CA PHE A 222 -18.24 12.95 7.14
C PHE A 222 -17.00 12.26 7.68
N ILE A 223 -16.70 11.08 7.15
CA ILE A 223 -15.43 10.38 7.35
C ILE A 223 -14.82 10.11 5.97
N VAL A 224 -13.62 10.63 5.71
CA VAL A 224 -12.87 10.35 4.47
C VAL A 224 -11.61 9.58 4.84
N SER A 225 -11.42 8.43 4.21
CA SER A 225 -10.27 7.55 4.44
C SER A 225 -9.96 6.71 3.20
N ALA A 226 -8.98 5.82 3.34
CA ALA A 226 -8.58 4.86 2.32
C ALA A 226 -8.40 3.49 2.99
N ASP A 227 -8.31 2.45 2.21
CA ASP A 227 -8.01 1.09 2.63
C ASP A 227 -6.50 0.82 2.67
N HIS A 228 -5.75 1.32 1.71
CA HIS A 228 -4.29 1.33 1.67
C HIS A 228 -3.72 2.52 0.88
N GLY A 229 -2.39 2.64 0.88
CA GLY A 229 -1.65 3.41 -0.11
C GLY A 229 -1.05 2.48 -1.17
N GLY A 230 0.11 2.83 -1.74
CA GLY A 230 0.77 1.95 -2.70
C GLY A 230 2.19 2.39 -3.03
N ILE A 231 2.94 1.50 -3.68
CA ILE A 231 4.31 1.75 -4.12
C ILE A 231 4.52 1.14 -5.51
N GLY A 232 5.09 1.93 -6.40
CA GLY A 232 5.21 1.50 -7.79
C GLY A 232 3.83 1.29 -8.40
N PHE A 233 3.59 0.12 -8.97
CA PHE A 233 2.31 -0.26 -9.58
C PHE A 233 1.55 -1.28 -8.72
N GLY A 234 1.87 -1.40 -7.43
CA GLY A 234 1.22 -2.37 -6.55
C GLY A 234 1.18 -1.98 -5.09
N HIS A 235 0.56 -2.86 -4.32
CA HIS A 235 0.36 -2.74 -2.88
C HIS A 235 0.17 -4.15 -2.27
N GLY A 236 -0.08 -4.26 -0.95
CA GLY A 236 -0.23 -5.54 -0.23
C GLY A 236 0.93 -5.85 0.73
N GLY A 237 2.01 -5.09 0.66
CA GLY A 237 3.18 -5.19 1.54
C GLY A 237 3.01 -4.46 2.88
N GLU A 238 4.16 -4.18 3.50
CA GLU A 238 4.29 -3.63 4.86
C GLU A 238 5.02 -2.29 4.89
N SER A 239 5.30 -1.70 3.72
CA SER A 239 5.94 -0.38 3.66
C SER A 239 4.99 0.71 4.16
N LEU A 240 5.53 1.81 4.68
CA LEU A 240 4.68 2.94 5.09
C LEU A 240 3.93 3.58 3.92
N ALA A 241 4.47 3.50 2.70
CA ALA A 241 3.79 4.00 1.51
C ALA A 241 2.49 3.24 1.20
N GLU A 242 2.46 1.94 1.53
CA GLU A 242 1.29 1.08 1.40
C GLU A 242 0.41 1.11 2.66
N MET A 243 1.02 1.25 3.84
CA MET A 243 0.32 1.08 5.12
C MET A 243 -0.29 2.38 5.69
N GLU A 244 0.31 3.55 5.42
CA GLU A 244 -0.24 4.82 5.93
C GLU A 244 -1.36 5.32 5.04
N ILE A 245 -2.49 5.67 5.68
CA ILE A 245 -3.71 6.15 5.04
C ILE A 245 -4.18 7.46 5.70
N PRO A 246 -4.90 8.33 4.97
CA PRO A 246 -5.55 9.48 5.55
C PRO A 246 -6.76 9.04 6.38
N PHE A 247 -7.04 9.78 7.45
CA PHE A 247 -8.27 9.65 8.23
C PHE A 247 -8.76 11.04 8.62
N ILE A 248 -9.87 11.47 8.01
CA ILE A 248 -10.39 12.83 8.09
C ILE A 248 -11.83 12.77 8.58
N LEU A 249 -12.13 13.46 9.68
CA LEU A 249 -13.46 13.67 10.21
C LEU A 249 -13.87 15.12 9.97
N TYR A 250 -15.06 15.35 9.42
CA TYR A 250 -15.56 16.69 9.11
C TYR A 250 -17.06 16.81 9.33
N GLY A 251 -17.55 18.01 9.63
CA GLY A 251 -18.98 18.28 9.79
C GLY A 251 -19.48 18.22 11.24
N ALA A 252 -20.71 17.75 11.41
CA ALA A 252 -21.44 17.81 12.67
C ALA A 252 -20.71 17.11 13.82
N GLY A 253 -20.64 17.78 14.97
CA GLY A 253 -20.06 17.20 16.19
C GLY A 253 -18.53 17.11 16.21
N ILE A 254 -17.82 17.56 15.17
CA ILE A 254 -16.34 17.46 15.08
C ILE A 254 -15.66 18.81 15.42
N LYS A 255 -14.54 18.74 16.14
CA LYS A 255 -13.69 19.89 16.44
C LYS A 255 -13.03 20.41 15.16
N LYS A 256 -12.93 21.73 15.03
CA LYS A 256 -12.25 22.38 13.89
C LYS A 256 -10.75 22.46 14.11
N GLY A 257 -9.97 22.12 13.08
CA GLY A 257 -8.50 22.20 13.08
C GLY A 257 -7.84 21.25 14.09
N TYR A 258 -8.49 20.15 14.45
CA TYR A 258 -7.98 19.22 15.45
C TYR A 258 -7.02 18.21 14.83
N GLN A 259 -5.77 18.20 15.26
CA GLN A 259 -4.81 17.18 14.86
C GLN A 259 -5.01 15.92 15.72
N ILE A 260 -5.32 14.79 15.06
CA ILE A 260 -5.46 13.50 15.73
C ILE A 260 -4.05 12.92 16.00
N GLU A 261 -3.64 13.03 17.26
CA GLU A 261 -2.36 12.51 17.78
C GLU A 261 -2.46 11.04 18.26
N GLU A 262 -3.68 10.55 18.44
CA GLU A 262 -3.97 9.16 18.78
C GLU A 262 -3.49 8.22 17.67
N THR A 263 -3.22 6.95 18.00
CA THR A 263 -3.04 5.92 16.97
C THR A 263 -4.40 5.58 16.38
N VAL A 264 -4.52 5.67 15.06
CA VAL A 264 -5.74 5.30 14.32
C VAL A 264 -5.40 4.16 13.38
N TYR A 265 -6.25 3.14 13.36
CA TYR A 265 -6.18 2.01 12.45
C TYR A 265 -7.46 1.92 11.63
N GLN A 266 -7.42 1.16 10.55
CA GLN A 266 -8.55 1.04 9.64
C GLN A 266 -9.84 0.61 10.33
N TYR A 267 -9.73 -0.33 11.26
CA TYR A 267 -10.84 -0.81 12.08
C TYR A 267 -11.39 0.21 13.09
N ASP A 268 -10.74 1.36 13.29
CA ASP A 268 -11.28 2.43 14.14
C ASP A 268 -12.41 3.20 13.43
N ASN A 269 -12.58 3.03 12.11
CA ASN A 269 -13.71 3.58 11.34
C ASN A 269 -15.07 3.12 11.89
N ALA A 270 -15.37 1.82 11.81
CA ALA A 270 -16.62 1.25 12.31
C ALA A 270 -16.87 1.58 13.79
N ALA A 271 -15.82 1.55 14.63
CA ALA A 271 -15.94 1.92 16.03
C ALA A 271 -16.30 3.40 16.23
N THR A 272 -15.76 4.29 15.40
CA THR A 272 -16.08 5.73 15.42
C THR A 272 -17.52 5.99 14.98
N VAL A 273 -18.01 5.28 13.96
CA VAL A 273 -19.41 5.34 13.50
C VAL A 273 -20.35 4.85 14.61
N ALA A 274 -20.06 3.68 15.19
CA ALA A 274 -20.86 3.12 16.27
C ALA A 274 -20.95 4.08 17.47
N TYR A 275 -19.84 4.70 17.84
CA TYR A 275 -19.81 5.71 18.90
C TYR A 275 -20.65 6.96 18.56
N ALA A 276 -20.52 7.49 17.33
CA ALA A 276 -21.27 8.65 16.88
C ALA A 276 -22.78 8.41 16.81
N MET A 277 -23.21 7.16 16.58
CA MET A 277 -24.62 6.77 16.44
C MET A 277 -25.20 6.08 17.68
N GLY A 278 -24.42 5.92 18.74
CA GLY A 278 -24.85 5.27 19.98
C GLY A 278 -25.12 3.76 19.84
N LEU A 279 -24.50 3.12 18.85
CA LEU A 279 -24.58 1.67 18.65
C LEU A 279 -23.66 0.95 19.65
N GLN A 280 -24.13 -0.16 20.20
CA GLN A 280 -23.31 -1.03 21.04
C GLN A 280 -22.41 -1.90 20.17
N THR A 281 -21.10 -1.79 20.36
CA THR A 281 -20.13 -2.64 19.66
C THR A 281 -20.06 -4.02 20.32
N PRO A 282 -19.94 -5.11 19.56
CA PRO A 282 -19.73 -6.44 20.11
C PRO A 282 -18.31 -6.54 20.72
N GLN A 283 -18.13 -7.45 21.67
CA GLN A 283 -16.83 -7.62 22.36
C GLN A 283 -15.69 -8.00 21.41
N SER A 284 -16.01 -8.65 20.28
CA SER A 284 -15.03 -9.05 19.25
C SER A 284 -14.42 -7.87 18.51
N TRP A 285 -15.04 -6.69 18.51
CA TRP A 285 -14.45 -5.49 17.91
C TRP A 285 -13.33 -4.96 18.79
N ILE A 286 -12.17 -4.73 18.17
CA ILE A 286 -11.00 -4.12 18.82
C ILE A 286 -10.86 -2.64 18.50
N GLY A 287 -11.63 -2.14 17.53
CA GLY A 287 -11.63 -0.75 17.13
C GLY A 287 -11.95 0.19 18.28
N ARG A 288 -11.21 1.29 18.34
CA ARG A 288 -11.33 2.34 19.35
C ARG A 288 -11.86 3.59 18.65
N PRO A 289 -13.03 4.11 19.07
CA PRO A 289 -13.54 5.34 18.48
C PRO A 289 -12.55 6.49 18.72
N VAL A 290 -12.35 7.33 17.70
CA VAL A 290 -11.46 8.51 17.78
C VAL A 290 -12.13 9.63 18.58
N LYS A 291 -12.35 9.39 19.87
CA LYS A 291 -13.17 10.23 20.75
C LYS A 291 -12.63 11.65 20.87
N GLY A 292 -11.31 11.84 20.82
CA GLY A 292 -10.68 13.15 20.94
C GLY A 292 -11.12 14.15 19.86
N ALA A 293 -11.59 13.67 18.70
CA ALA A 293 -12.07 14.51 17.60
C ALA A 293 -13.44 15.17 17.86
N PHE A 294 -14.27 14.61 18.74
CA PHE A 294 -15.64 15.09 18.95
C PHE A 294 -15.72 16.29 19.89
N ILE A 295 -16.61 17.23 19.60
CA ILE A 295 -16.91 18.38 20.46
C ILE A 295 -17.45 17.89 21.80
N GLY A 296 -16.93 18.44 22.90
CA GLY A 296 -17.31 18.05 24.26
C GLY A 296 -16.42 16.96 24.86
N ASN A 297 -15.71 16.19 24.04
CA ASN A 297 -14.73 15.21 24.53
C ASN A 297 -13.40 15.89 24.85
N GLU A 298 -12.73 15.43 25.90
CA GLU A 298 -11.37 15.86 26.21
C GLU A 298 -10.36 15.25 25.22
N LYS A 299 -9.26 15.97 24.98
CA LYS A 299 -8.12 15.39 24.24
C LYS A 299 -7.54 14.25 25.09
N PRO A 300 -7.26 13.05 24.53
CA PRO A 300 -6.72 11.96 25.32
C PRO A 300 -5.34 12.31 25.87
N ASN A 301 -5.07 11.81 27.08
CA ASN A 301 -3.76 11.91 27.70
C ASN A 301 -2.87 10.75 27.24
N LEU A 302 -2.07 10.99 26.20
CA LEU A 302 -1.18 9.99 25.61
C LEU A 302 0.12 9.87 26.40
N THR A 303 0.30 8.77 27.14
CA THR A 303 1.57 8.44 27.80
C THR A 303 2.67 8.11 26.78
N TYR A 304 2.30 7.35 25.75
CA TYR A 304 3.15 7.05 24.60
C TYR A 304 2.57 7.78 23.39
N LYS A 305 3.38 8.65 22.78
CA LYS A 305 3.00 9.39 21.58
C LYS A 305 3.38 8.58 20.34
N ARG A 306 2.63 8.78 19.25
CA ARG A 306 3.02 8.29 17.93
C ARG A 306 4.44 8.79 17.62
N LYS A 307 5.35 7.87 17.30
CA LYS A 307 6.70 8.22 16.86
C LYS A 307 6.58 8.84 15.47
N GLU A 308 7.06 10.07 15.30
CA GLU A 308 7.24 10.64 13.96
C GLU A 308 8.21 9.76 13.18
N GLN A 309 7.79 9.31 12.00
CA GLN A 309 8.63 8.53 11.11
C GLN A 309 9.56 9.50 10.40
N ILE A 310 10.86 9.36 10.64
CA ILE A 310 11.88 10.11 9.88
C ILE A 310 12.02 9.40 8.54
N THR A 311 11.76 10.13 7.45
CA THR A 311 11.88 9.61 6.10
C THR A 311 13.33 9.21 5.84
N GLN A 312 13.58 8.07 5.21
CA GLN A 312 14.93 7.68 4.82
C GLN A 312 15.58 8.71 3.89
N PRO A 313 16.92 8.82 3.86
CA PRO A 313 17.57 9.73 2.92
C PRO A 313 17.35 9.26 1.48
N LYS A 314 17.33 10.20 0.53
CA LYS A 314 17.37 9.86 -0.90
C LYS A 314 18.82 9.67 -1.32
N ILE A 315 19.12 8.59 -2.02
CA ILE A 315 20.43 8.36 -2.65
C ILE A 315 20.21 8.49 -4.16
N LEU A 316 21.01 9.31 -4.85
CA LEU A 316 20.83 9.60 -6.27
C LEU A 316 21.77 8.80 -7.18
N PRO A 317 21.32 8.36 -8.37
CA PRO A 317 19.95 8.48 -8.90
C PRO A 317 18.90 7.81 -8.00
N ASP A 318 17.76 8.47 -7.84
CA ASP A 318 16.74 8.06 -6.86
C ASP A 318 16.16 6.68 -7.23
N ALA A 319 15.55 6.02 -6.25
CA ALA A 319 14.81 4.80 -6.52
C ALA A 319 13.66 5.09 -7.50
N GLY A 320 13.48 4.20 -8.47
CA GLY A 320 12.27 4.15 -9.29
C GLY A 320 11.16 3.41 -8.55
N TYR A 321 10.02 3.23 -9.21
CA TYR A 321 8.84 2.54 -8.67
C TYR A 321 9.16 1.16 -8.06
N PHE A 322 9.87 0.32 -8.81
CA PHE A 322 10.37 -0.99 -8.35
C PHE A 322 11.89 -1.08 -8.34
N GLU A 323 12.55 -0.01 -8.79
CA GLU A 323 13.98 0.01 -9.02
C GLU A 323 14.68 0.49 -7.75
N PRO A 324 15.70 -0.23 -7.24
CA PRO A 324 16.52 0.33 -6.18
C PRO A 324 17.22 1.60 -6.68
N ALA A 325 17.50 2.52 -5.76
CA ALA A 325 18.32 3.69 -6.07
C ALA A 325 19.68 3.29 -6.65
N GLY A 326 20.34 4.20 -7.36
CA GLY A 326 21.59 3.94 -8.08
C GLY A 326 21.35 3.66 -9.57
N GLY A 327 21.94 2.59 -10.09
CA GLY A 327 21.84 2.23 -11.51
C GLY A 327 23.06 1.53 -12.08
N VAL A 328 23.05 1.30 -13.40
CA VAL A 328 24.20 0.81 -14.17
C VAL A 328 24.89 1.97 -14.88
N PHE A 329 26.21 2.05 -14.76
CA PHE A 329 27.01 3.17 -15.25
C PHE A 329 28.19 2.66 -16.07
N LYS A 330 28.27 3.05 -17.35
CA LYS A 330 29.49 2.91 -18.15
C LYS A 330 30.43 4.06 -17.83
N ALA A 331 31.25 3.89 -16.80
CA ALA A 331 32.15 4.92 -16.30
C ALA A 331 33.23 4.32 -15.38
N ASP A 332 34.38 4.97 -15.31
CA ASP A 332 35.45 4.64 -14.35
C ASP A 332 35.10 5.08 -12.92
N SER A 333 34.16 6.01 -12.77
CA SER A 333 33.64 6.43 -11.47
C SER A 333 32.24 7.05 -11.58
N VAL A 334 31.45 6.93 -10.51
CA VAL A 334 30.12 7.55 -10.39
C VAL A 334 30.04 8.37 -9.10
N ALA A 335 29.43 9.55 -9.20
CA ALA A 335 29.16 10.38 -8.04
C ALA A 335 27.95 9.83 -7.25
N VAL A 336 28.09 9.76 -5.93
CA VAL A 336 27.00 9.45 -5.00
C VAL A 336 26.58 10.73 -4.31
N VAL A 337 25.33 11.12 -4.55
CA VAL A 337 24.71 12.28 -3.91
C VAL A 337 23.59 11.79 -3.02
N MET A 338 23.55 12.26 -1.77
CA MET A 338 22.47 11.96 -0.83
C MET A 338 21.75 13.24 -0.40
N GLN A 339 20.45 13.14 -0.17
CA GLN A 339 19.61 14.23 0.29
C GLN A 339 18.84 13.82 1.53
N ASN A 340 18.84 14.67 2.56
CA ASN A 340 18.01 14.46 3.74
C ASN A 340 16.68 15.17 3.49
N PRO A 341 15.56 14.45 3.27
CA PRO A 341 14.25 15.08 3.09
C PRO A 341 13.68 15.65 4.40
N ASN A 342 14.34 15.39 5.53
CA ASN A 342 13.90 15.82 6.85
C ASN A 342 14.62 17.10 7.28
N ASN A 343 13.96 17.86 8.16
CA ASN A 343 14.54 19.08 8.77
C ASN A 343 15.43 18.77 9.99
N VAL A 344 15.68 17.50 10.27
CA VAL A 344 16.43 17.01 11.45
C VAL A 344 17.36 15.86 11.08
N GLY A 345 18.37 15.65 11.93
CA GLY A 345 19.31 14.55 11.84
C GLY A 345 20.39 14.71 10.77
N GLU A 346 21.45 13.91 10.89
CA GLU A 346 22.53 13.79 9.91
C GLU A 346 22.40 12.49 9.12
N ILE A 347 22.79 12.51 7.84
CA ILE A 347 22.90 11.27 7.08
C ILE A 347 24.20 10.58 7.47
N ARG A 348 24.09 9.29 7.81
CA ARG A 348 25.27 8.41 7.92
C ARG A 348 25.12 7.22 6.99
N TYR A 349 26.23 6.79 6.40
CA TYR A 349 26.24 5.76 5.38
C TYR A 349 27.40 4.78 5.52
N THR A 350 27.20 3.61 4.92
CA THR A 350 28.17 2.55 4.73
C THR A 350 28.30 2.25 3.24
N ILE A 351 29.47 1.74 2.84
CA ILE A 351 29.70 1.15 1.53
C ILE A 351 29.80 -0.37 1.74
N GLY A 352 29.08 -1.14 0.92
CA GLY A 352 28.83 -2.56 1.10
C GLY A 352 27.49 -2.85 1.79
N ASN A 353 27.35 -4.06 2.31
CA ASN A 353 26.05 -4.55 2.78
C ASN A 353 25.74 -4.25 4.27
N ALA A 354 26.68 -3.66 5.00
CA ALA A 354 26.49 -3.38 6.42
C ALA A 354 25.43 -2.29 6.61
N VAL A 355 24.48 -2.50 7.54
CA VAL A 355 23.59 -1.43 7.99
C VAL A 355 24.43 -0.37 8.72
N PRO A 356 24.24 0.93 8.44
CA PRO A 356 24.96 1.99 9.14
C PRO A 356 24.64 1.98 10.64
N THR A 357 25.67 2.10 11.46
CA THR A 357 25.64 2.30 12.92
C THR A 357 26.60 3.43 13.28
N MET A 358 26.55 3.93 14.52
CA MET A 358 27.51 4.96 14.96
C MET A 358 28.98 4.52 14.81
N ASP A 359 29.26 3.21 14.94
CA ASP A 359 30.63 2.67 14.93
C ASP A 359 31.16 2.34 13.53
N ASN A 360 30.29 1.98 12.58
CA ASN A 360 30.72 1.47 11.27
C ASN A 360 30.43 2.43 10.09
N SER A 361 29.75 3.55 10.33
CA SER A 361 29.28 4.46 9.29
C SER A 361 30.06 5.78 9.26
N LYS A 362 30.01 6.44 8.10
CA LYS A 362 30.56 7.78 7.88
C LYS A 362 29.42 8.79 7.83
N VAL A 363 29.64 9.98 8.38
CA VAL A 363 28.74 11.12 8.17
C VAL A 363 28.84 11.57 6.72
N TYR A 364 27.71 11.73 6.04
CA TYR A 364 27.66 12.30 4.71
C TYR A 364 27.78 13.81 4.81
N GLN A 365 28.94 14.34 4.42
CA GLN A 365 29.24 15.78 4.42
C GLN A 365 29.15 16.37 3.02
N ASP A 366 29.65 15.65 2.02
CA ASP A 366 29.73 16.06 0.62
C ASP A 366 29.64 14.84 -0.31
N THR A 367 29.36 15.11 -1.59
CA THR A 367 29.40 14.12 -2.68
C THR A 367 30.72 13.35 -2.68
N PHE A 368 30.63 12.03 -2.82
CA PHE A 368 31.80 11.16 -2.99
C PHE A 368 31.69 10.33 -4.27
N TYR A 369 32.77 9.65 -4.65
CA TYR A 369 32.84 8.88 -5.90
C TYR A 369 33.12 7.41 -5.61
N LEU A 370 32.30 6.54 -6.20
CA LEU A 370 32.56 5.11 -6.28
C LEU A 370 33.38 4.83 -7.53
N LYS A 371 34.35 3.90 -7.43
CA LYS A 371 35.24 3.48 -8.53
C LYS A 371 35.06 2.02 -8.93
N GLN A 372 34.17 1.33 -8.25
CA GLN A 372 33.80 -0.05 -8.53
C GLN A 372 32.33 -0.26 -8.16
N THR A 373 31.76 -1.37 -8.59
CA THR A 373 30.40 -1.78 -8.22
C THR A 373 30.28 -1.92 -6.71
N GLU A 374 29.33 -1.21 -6.11
CA GLU A 374 29.13 -1.17 -4.66
C GLU A 374 27.64 -1.00 -4.31
N ILE A 375 27.29 -1.48 -3.12
CA ILE A 375 26.03 -1.14 -2.45
C ILE A 375 26.32 0.04 -1.53
N VAL A 376 25.40 1.00 -1.47
CA VAL A 376 25.45 2.09 -0.51
C VAL A 376 24.20 2.03 0.36
N LYS A 377 24.38 1.96 1.67
CA LYS A 377 23.27 2.03 2.63
C LYS A 377 23.39 3.29 3.46
N ALA A 378 22.29 4.02 3.62
CA ALA A 378 22.25 5.28 4.35
C ALA A 378 21.02 5.36 5.26
N GLY A 379 21.19 6.01 6.41
CA GLY A 379 20.12 6.31 7.34
C GLY A 379 20.28 7.70 7.96
N VAL A 380 19.20 8.26 8.48
CA VAL A 380 19.22 9.51 9.24
C VAL A 380 19.44 9.19 10.72
N PHE A 381 20.42 9.86 11.31
CA PHE A 381 20.77 9.73 12.72
C PHE A 381 20.47 11.03 13.47
N GLN A 382 19.89 10.89 14.66
CA GLN A 382 19.63 11.99 15.58
C GLN A 382 19.93 11.52 17.00
N ASP A 383 20.64 12.34 17.77
CA ASP A 383 21.05 12.03 19.14
C ASP A 383 21.74 10.65 19.25
N ASP A 384 22.66 10.38 18.33
CA ASP A 384 23.42 9.12 18.19
C ASP A 384 22.58 7.85 17.97
N GLN A 385 21.32 8.00 17.52
CA GLN A 385 20.42 6.90 17.19
C GLN A 385 19.98 6.95 15.72
N LEU A 386 19.88 5.78 15.08
CA LEU A 386 19.23 5.63 13.79
C LEU A 386 17.72 5.89 13.97
N VAL A 387 17.21 6.93 13.31
CA VAL A 387 15.81 7.38 13.47
C VAL A 387 14.95 7.15 12.21
N SER A 388 15.56 6.90 11.05
CA SER A 388 14.86 6.52 9.82
C SER A 388 14.96 5.03 9.49
N THR A 389 14.19 4.57 8.51
CA THR A 389 14.52 3.35 7.76
C THR A 389 15.80 3.54 6.93
N ILE A 390 16.35 2.43 6.42
CA ILE A 390 17.57 2.44 5.62
C ILE A 390 17.23 2.60 4.15
N ALA A 391 17.79 3.62 3.52
CA ALA A 391 17.86 3.71 2.07
C ALA A 391 19.01 2.84 1.56
N GLU A 392 18.77 2.09 0.50
CA GLU A 392 19.76 1.24 -0.16
C GLU A 392 19.84 1.61 -1.64
N ALA A 393 21.06 1.75 -2.15
CA ALA A 393 21.34 2.02 -3.55
C ALA A 393 22.38 1.06 -4.10
N ASN A 394 22.12 0.55 -5.31
CA ASN A 394 22.97 -0.40 -6.02
C ASN A 394 23.66 0.34 -7.19
N PHE A 395 24.96 0.58 -7.08
CA PHE A 395 25.76 1.22 -8.13
C PHE A 395 26.58 0.16 -8.87
N ARG A 396 26.23 -0.10 -10.13
CA ARG A 396 26.87 -1.12 -10.98
C ARG A 396 27.76 -0.44 -12.00
N LEU A 397 29.06 -0.43 -11.76
CA LEU A 397 30.03 0.24 -12.63
C LEU A 397 30.58 -0.77 -13.65
N VAL A 398 30.51 -0.37 -14.91
CA VAL A 398 30.99 -1.13 -16.06
C VAL A 398 32.07 -0.29 -16.74
N PRO A 399 33.28 -0.84 -16.99
CA PRO A 399 34.30 -0.12 -17.76
C PRO A 399 33.74 0.32 -19.11
N GLU A 400 34.06 1.54 -19.56
CA GLU A 400 33.57 2.06 -20.85
C GLU A 400 33.96 1.17 -22.04
N THR A 401 35.09 0.47 -21.92
CA THR A 401 35.62 -0.46 -22.93
C THR A 401 34.94 -1.82 -22.92
N LYS A 402 34.13 -2.14 -21.90
CA LYS A 402 33.43 -3.43 -21.81
C LYS A 402 32.17 -3.39 -22.67
N GLU A 403 32.11 -4.31 -23.62
CA GLU A 403 30.91 -4.53 -24.42
C GLU A 403 29.76 -5.05 -23.53
N ASP A 404 28.53 -4.70 -23.91
CA ASP A 404 27.32 -5.16 -23.22
C ASP A 404 27.21 -6.69 -23.27
N PRO A 405 27.23 -7.38 -22.13
CA PRO A 405 27.46 -8.82 -22.09
C PRO A 405 26.20 -9.68 -22.17
N VAL A 406 25.01 -9.09 -21.98
CA VAL A 406 23.75 -9.84 -21.93
C VAL A 406 23.08 -9.77 -23.29
N ALA A 407 23.02 -10.89 -23.99
CA ALA A 407 22.23 -11.00 -25.21
C ALA A 407 20.74 -10.93 -24.86
N TYR A 408 19.95 -10.23 -25.66
CA TYR A 408 18.49 -10.22 -25.52
C TYR A 408 17.80 -10.57 -26.83
N THR A 409 16.62 -11.21 -26.71
CA THR A 409 15.68 -11.42 -27.81
C THR A 409 14.27 -11.07 -27.36
N ILE A 410 13.58 -10.24 -28.14
CA ILE A 410 12.20 -9.79 -27.90
C ILE A 410 11.25 -10.57 -28.79
N TYR A 411 10.10 -10.93 -28.25
CA TYR A 411 8.99 -11.59 -28.93
C TYR A 411 7.69 -10.88 -28.60
N TYR A 412 6.72 -10.93 -29.51
CA TYR A 412 5.35 -10.49 -29.24
C TYR A 412 4.41 -11.70 -29.22
N GLY A 413 3.38 -11.62 -28.37
CA GLY A 413 2.34 -12.62 -28.19
C GLY A 413 0.95 -12.00 -28.14
N GLU A 414 -0.04 -12.82 -27.77
CA GLU A 414 -1.42 -12.41 -27.51
C GLU A 414 -1.98 -13.24 -26.35
N GLY A 415 -2.75 -12.61 -25.46
CA GLY A 415 -3.37 -13.26 -24.29
C GLY A 415 -2.38 -13.98 -23.37
N MET A 416 -1.17 -13.45 -23.18
CA MET A 416 -0.18 -14.06 -22.29
C MET A 416 -0.57 -13.87 -20.83
N ASP A 417 -0.82 -15.00 -20.16
CA ASP A 417 -1.03 -15.15 -18.71
C ASP A 417 0.08 -15.98 -18.04
N LYS A 418 1.08 -16.39 -18.84
CA LYS A 418 2.27 -17.17 -18.48
C LYS A 418 3.31 -17.07 -19.61
N LEU A 419 4.53 -17.51 -19.31
CA LEU A 419 5.61 -17.57 -20.29
C LEU A 419 5.22 -18.38 -21.53
N PRO A 420 5.40 -17.81 -22.73
CA PRO A 420 5.04 -18.49 -23.97
C PRO A 420 6.09 -19.56 -24.33
N ASN A 421 5.71 -20.46 -25.23
CA ASN A 421 6.69 -21.34 -25.86
C ASN A 421 7.51 -20.56 -26.91
N PHE A 422 8.68 -20.07 -26.50
CA PHE A 422 9.58 -19.27 -27.35
C PHE A 422 9.96 -19.95 -28.67
N ALA A 423 10.00 -21.29 -28.74
CA ALA A 423 10.32 -22.01 -29.98
C ALA A 423 9.23 -21.85 -31.06
N THR A 424 8.05 -21.38 -30.69
CA THR A 424 6.93 -21.14 -31.62
C THR A 424 6.81 -19.69 -32.06
N LEU A 425 7.53 -18.78 -31.40
CA LEU A 425 7.50 -17.35 -31.68
C LEU A 425 8.62 -16.95 -32.66
N LYS A 426 8.42 -15.83 -33.35
CA LYS A 426 9.44 -15.23 -34.21
C LYS A 426 10.13 -14.10 -33.45
N PRO A 427 11.48 -14.07 -33.40
CA PRO A 427 12.21 -12.93 -32.86
C PRO A 427 11.83 -11.63 -33.56
N VAL A 428 11.57 -10.59 -32.77
CA VAL A 428 11.25 -9.24 -33.24
C VAL A 428 12.48 -8.36 -33.25
N LYS A 429 13.24 -8.38 -32.16
CA LYS A 429 14.43 -7.54 -31.96
C LYS A 429 15.45 -8.33 -31.15
N GLU A 430 16.72 -8.21 -31.53
CA GLU A 430 17.85 -8.85 -30.87
C GLU A 430 18.94 -7.83 -30.64
N GLY A 431 19.71 -8.01 -29.57
CA GLY A 431 20.81 -7.11 -29.25
C GLY A 431 21.55 -7.50 -27.98
N PHE A 432 22.25 -6.53 -27.42
CA PHE A 432 22.97 -6.70 -26.16
C PHE A 432 22.67 -5.56 -25.19
N VAL A 433 22.56 -5.89 -23.91
CA VAL A 433 22.35 -4.97 -22.80
C VAL A 433 23.36 -5.24 -21.67
N ALA A 434 23.50 -4.28 -20.76
CA ALA A 434 24.53 -4.34 -19.72
C ALA A 434 24.21 -5.41 -18.66
N GLU A 435 22.94 -5.59 -18.33
CA GLU A 435 22.48 -6.39 -17.19
C GLU A 435 21.20 -7.18 -17.49
N PHE A 436 20.89 -8.14 -16.61
CA PHE A 436 19.64 -8.91 -16.64
C PHE A 436 18.48 -8.05 -16.10
N SER A 437 18.02 -7.12 -16.94
CA SER A 437 16.92 -6.21 -16.64
C SER A 437 16.13 -5.87 -17.91
N HIS A 438 14.85 -5.53 -17.75
CA HIS A 438 14.00 -5.08 -18.87
C HIS A 438 14.45 -3.73 -19.46
N LYS A 439 15.01 -2.82 -18.65
CA LYS A 439 15.11 -1.38 -18.95
C LYS A 439 15.81 -1.03 -20.26
N GLN A 440 16.89 -1.73 -20.58
CA GLN A 440 17.69 -1.43 -21.77
C GLN A 440 17.19 -2.20 -23.01
N ALA A 441 16.32 -3.21 -22.82
CA ALA A 441 15.74 -4.02 -23.89
C ALA A 441 14.34 -3.51 -24.31
N LEU A 442 13.47 -3.22 -23.34
CA LEU A 442 12.10 -2.74 -23.53
C LEU A 442 12.07 -1.20 -23.48
N THR A 443 12.66 -0.57 -24.48
CA THR A 443 12.66 0.89 -24.65
C THR A 443 11.31 1.40 -25.16
N GLU A 444 11.07 2.72 -25.12
CA GLU A 444 9.79 3.35 -25.52
C GLU A 444 9.35 3.01 -26.96
N ASP A 445 10.27 2.65 -27.85
CA ASP A 445 9.98 2.20 -29.23
C ASP A 445 9.52 0.74 -29.34
N VAL A 446 9.48 0.00 -28.22
CA VAL A 446 9.08 -1.40 -28.16
C VAL A 446 7.68 -1.52 -27.57
N GLN A 447 6.89 -2.48 -28.06
CA GLN A 447 5.60 -2.81 -27.45
C GLN A 447 5.82 -3.29 -26.02
N GLN A 448 5.15 -2.65 -25.06
CA GLN A 448 5.38 -2.91 -23.64
C GLN A 448 4.45 -3.97 -23.05
N GLU A 449 3.28 -4.17 -23.65
CA GLU A 449 2.32 -5.22 -23.28
C GLU A 449 2.40 -6.37 -24.27
N GLN A 450 1.94 -7.56 -23.87
CA GLN A 450 1.96 -8.75 -24.72
C GLN A 450 3.35 -8.97 -25.36
N VAL A 451 4.38 -8.75 -24.56
CA VAL A 451 5.79 -8.85 -24.94
C VAL A 451 6.48 -9.90 -24.09
N ALA A 452 7.38 -10.66 -24.69
CA ALA A 452 8.23 -11.62 -24.00
C ALA A 452 9.70 -11.34 -24.31
N LEU A 453 10.55 -11.55 -23.30
CA LEU A 453 11.96 -11.23 -23.32
C LEU A 453 12.76 -12.47 -22.89
N VAL A 454 13.80 -12.77 -23.66
CA VAL A 454 14.82 -13.75 -23.29
C VAL A 454 16.13 -13.00 -23.13
N LEU A 455 16.82 -13.22 -22.00
CA LEU A 455 18.12 -12.66 -21.69
C LEU A 455 19.13 -13.78 -21.43
N GLU A 456 20.32 -13.71 -22.01
CA GLU A 456 21.38 -14.72 -21.86
C GLU A 456 22.77 -14.11 -21.67
N SER A 457 23.53 -14.63 -20.70
CA SER A 457 24.93 -14.25 -20.49
C SER A 457 25.67 -15.29 -19.66
N TYR A 458 26.99 -15.30 -19.75
CA TYR A 458 27.83 -16.10 -18.86
C TYR A 458 28.18 -15.32 -17.61
N LEU A 459 27.78 -15.84 -16.45
CA LEU A 459 28.15 -15.30 -15.14
C LEU A 459 29.41 -16.00 -14.62
N ASP A 460 30.45 -15.23 -14.29
CA ASP A 460 31.67 -15.75 -13.68
C ASP A 460 31.51 -15.92 -12.16
N ILE A 461 31.55 -17.17 -11.71
CA ILE A 461 31.45 -17.58 -10.32
C ILE A 461 32.86 -17.66 -9.71
N PRO A 462 33.18 -16.85 -8.67
CA PRO A 462 34.55 -16.71 -8.19
C PRO A 462 35.07 -17.93 -7.40
N GLU A 463 34.18 -18.65 -6.73
CA GLU A 463 34.49 -19.73 -5.80
C GLU A 463 33.40 -20.82 -5.86
N ASP A 464 33.77 -22.07 -5.56
CA ASP A 464 32.80 -23.16 -5.43
C ASP A 464 31.85 -22.88 -4.25
N GLY A 465 30.56 -23.18 -4.41
CA GLY A 465 29.62 -23.19 -3.31
C GLY A 465 28.18 -22.93 -3.70
N LYS A 466 27.36 -22.64 -2.67
CA LYS A 466 25.94 -22.39 -2.81
C LYS A 466 25.67 -20.94 -3.18
N TYR A 467 24.98 -20.74 -4.31
CA TYR A 467 24.54 -19.45 -4.81
C TYR A 467 23.01 -19.40 -4.86
N GLY A 468 22.42 -18.36 -4.27
CA GLY A 468 21.01 -18.03 -4.43
C GLY A 468 20.80 -17.18 -5.67
N PHE A 469 19.78 -17.49 -6.48
CA PHE A 469 19.31 -16.66 -7.58
C PHE A 469 17.89 -16.23 -7.31
N PHE A 470 17.56 -15.01 -7.72
CA PHE A 470 16.26 -14.41 -7.51
C PHE A 470 15.82 -13.65 -8.75
N THR A 471 14.58 -13.83 -9.15
CA THR A 471 13.90 -12.94 -10.11
C THR A 471 12.89 -12.10 -9.35
N ASN A 472 12.89 -10.80 -9.61
CA ASN A 472 11.86 -9.88 -9.16
C ASN A 472 11.12 -9.40 -10.41
N SER A 473 9.93 -9.93 -10.68
CA SER A 473 9.21 -9.66 -11.91
C SER A 473 7.75 -9.28 -11.69
N ASP A 474 7.30 -8.32 -12.48
CA ASP A 474 5.88 -8.02 -12.72
C ASP A 474 5.48 -8.77 -13.99
N ASP A 475 4.43 -9.56 -13.87
CA ASP A 475 4.22 -10.82 -14.56
C ASP A 475 5.42 -11.78 -14.47
N GLY A 476 5.33 -12.87 -15.23
CA GLY A 476 6.07 -14.06 -14.95
C GLY A 476 7.49 -14.10 -15.51
N SER A 477 8.38 -14.77 -14.78
CA SER A 477 9.74 -15.05 -15.19
C SER A 477 10.24 -16.44 -14.78
N LYS A 478 11.21 -16.97 -15.52
CA LYS A 478 11.96 -18.19 -15.18
C LYS A 478 13.45 -17.95 -15.35
N LEU A 479 14.24 -18.46 -14.41
CA LEU A 479 15.71 -18.39 -14.46
C LEU A 479 16.30 -19.78 -14.53
N TYR A 480 17.22 -19.95 -15.47
CA TYR A 480 17.96 -21.19 -15.71
C TYR A 480 19.46 -20.95 -15.54
N VAL A 481 20.14 -21.93 -14.94
CA VAL A 481 21.60 -21.97 -14.83
C VAL A 481 22.10 -23.25 -15.49
N ASP A 482 22.98 -23.11 -16.50
CA ASP A 482 23.44 -24.21 -17.37
C ASP A 482 22.28 -25.07 -17.91
N GLY A 483 21.16 -24.43 -18.26
CA GLY A 483 19.96 -25.08 -18.78
C GLY A 483 19.07 -25.76 -17.74
N LYS A 484 19.43 -25.73 -16.45
CA LYS A 484 18.59 -26.23 -15.36
C LYS A 484 17.73 -25.09 -14.81
N LEU A 485 16.41 -25.29 -14.73
CA LEU A 485 15.49 -24.36 -14.06
C LEU A 485 15.87 -24.22 -12.58
N VAL A 486 16.08 -23.00 -12.12
CA VAL A 486 16.42 -22.66 -10.74
C VAL A 486 15.28 -21.87 -10.10
N VAL A 487 14.82 -20.79 -10.74
CA VAL A 487 13.71 -19.97 -10.23
C VAL A 487 12.52 -20.08 -11.17
N ASP A 488 11.36 -20.41 -10.60
CA ASP A 488 10.06 -20.36 -11.27
C ASP A 488 9.23 -19.27 -10.60
N ASN A 489 9.06 -18.15 -11.31
CA ASN A 489 8.24 -17.02 -10.94
C ASN A 489 7.22 -16.76 -12.06
N ASP A 490 6.69 -17.81 -12.68
CA ASP A 490 5.78 -17.70 -13.84
C ASP A 490 4.33 -17.47 -13.43
N GLY A 491 3.55 -16.84 -14.31
CA GLY A 491 2.14 -16.47 -14.10
C GLY A 491 1.88 -14.97 -14.16
N ASP A 492 0.60 -14.62 -14.25
CA ASP A 492 0.08 -13.25 -14.13
C ASP A 492 0.03 -12.84 -12.66
N HIS A 493 0.87 -11.88 -12.29
CA HIS A 493 0.99 -11.37 -10.92
C HIS A 493 1.71 -10.02 -10.91
N GLY A 494 1.38 -9.17 -9.93
CA GLY A 494 2.15 -7.96 -9.63
C GLY A 494 3.63 -8.26 -9.30
N VAL A 495 4.46 -7.22 -9.19
CA VAL A 495 5.88 -7.38 -8.84
C VAL A 495 6.07 -8.25 -7.61
N MET A 496 6.67 -9.41 -7.82
CA MET A 496 7.03 -10.31 -6.75
C MET A 496 8.42 -10.89 -6.95
N GLU A 497 9.08 -11.17 -5.82
CA GLU A 497 10.36 -11.83 -5.82
C GLU A 497 10.21 -13.31 -5.50
N ARG A 498 10.84 -14.16 -6.32
CA ARG A 498 11.08 -15.58 -6.03
C ARG A 498 12.55 -15.86 -6.13
N GLY A 499 13.01 -16.86 -5.39
CA GLY A 499 14.38 -17.28 -5.51
C GLY A 499 14.65 -18.64 -4.91
N GLU A 500 15.71 -19.24 -5.40
CA GLU A 500 16.16 -20.58 -5.05
C GLU A 500 17.68 -20.64 -5.11
N ALA A 501 18.25 -21.65 -4.46
CA ALA A 501 19.69 -21.79 -4.38
C ALA A 501 20.21 -23.07 -5.06
N ILE A 502 21.37 -22.95 -5.70
CA ILE A 502 22.05 -24.03 -6.43
C ILE A 502 23.53 -24.07 -6.07
N GLU A 503 24.11 -25.28 -6.06
CA GLU A 503 25.56 -25.47 -5.93
C GLU A 503 26.23 -25.23 -7.29
N LEU A 504 27.24 -24.37 -7.33
CA LEU A 504 28.03 -24.08 -8.52
C LEU A 504 29.52 -24.30 -8.24
N THR A 505 30.24 -24.66 -9.29
CA THR A 505 31.70 -24.65 -9.30
C THR A 505 32.21 -23.27 -9.68
N LYS A 506 33.45 -22.96 -9.35
CA LYS A 506 34.16 -21.80 -9.86
C LYS A 506 34.22 -21.83 -11.39
N GLY A 507 33.95 -20.69 -12.01
CA GLY A 507 34.05 -20.46 -13.46
C GLY A 507 32.77 -19.89 -14.07
N LYS A 508 32.72 -19.85 -15.40
CA LYS A 508 31.59 -19.26 -16.13
C LYS A 508 30.44 -20.24 -16.31
N HIS A 509 29.26 -19.83 -15.86
CA HIS A 509 27.99 -20.56 -15.98
C HIS A 509 27.02 -19.79 -16.87
N LEU A 510 26.30 -20.48 -17.75
CA LEU A 510 25.31 -19.85 -18.60
C LEU A 510 24.07 -19.51 -17.76
N ILE A 511 23.71 -18.24 -17.73
CA ILE A 511 22.46 -17.76 -17.12
C ILE A 511 21.50 -17.40 -18.25
N ARG A 512 20.31 -17.97 -18.21
CA ARG A 512 19.19 -17.64 -19.11
C ARG A 512 18.00 -17.22 -18.28
N VAL A 513 17.41 -16.08 -18.63
CA VAL A 513 16.22 -15.53 -17.98
C VAL A 513 15.15 -15.35 -19.05
N GLU A 514 13.98 -15.89 -18.78
CA GLU A 514 12.79 -15.76 -19.60
C GLU A 514 11.78 -14.91 -18.84
N PHE A 515 11.13 -13.98 -19.51
CA PHE A 515 10.20 -13.01 -18.93
C PHE A 515 9.05 -12.73 -19.90
N PHE A 516 7.87 -12.41 -19.40
CA PHE A 516 6.80 -11.81 -20.19
C PHE A 516 6.11 -10.67 -19.42
N ASN A 517 5.52 -9.74 -20.16
CA ASN A 517 4.49 -8.83 -19.68
C ASN A 517 3.20 -9.08 -20.49
N GLY A 518 2.14 -9.48 -19.80
CA GLY A 518 0.78 -9.65 -20.30
C GLY A 518 0.06 -8.32 -20.45
N GLY A 519 0.21 -7.38 -19.51
CA GLY A 519 -0.43 -6.07 -19.59
C GLY A 519 -0.16 -5.20 -18.37
N GLY A 520 -0.45 -3.89 -18.47
CA GLY A 520 -0.21 -2.98 -17.34
C GLY A 520 1.27 -2.70 -17.06
N GLY A 521 1.60 -2.53 -15.78
CA GLY A 521 2.96 -2.31 -15.31
C GLY A 521 3.90 -3.47 -15.64
N TYR A 522 5.21 -3.21 -15.73
CA TYR A 522 6.19 -4.28 -15.91
C TYR A 522 7.50 -3.99 -15.20
N HIS A 523 8.12 -5.05 -14.69
CA HIS A 523 9.43 -4.98 -14.07
C HIS A 523 10.15 -6.32 -14.17
N LEU A 524 11.48 -6.27 -14.29
CA LEU A 524 12.36 -7.42 -14.20
C LEU A 524 13.74 -6.97 -13.75
N ASP A 525 14.16 -7.42 -12.57
CA ASP A 525 15.57 -7.41 -12.18
C ASP A 525 15.97 -8.78 -11.65
N VAL A 526 17.22 -9.19 -11.93
CA VAL A 526 17.75 -10.48 -11.52
C VAL A 526 18.88 -10.30 -10.52
N LYS A 527 18.76 -10.96 -9.37
CA LYS A 527 19.70 -10.87 -8.26
C LYS A 527 20.37 -12.21 -8.00
N TYR A 528 21.54 -12.15 -7.39
CA TYR A 528 22.22 -13.33 -6.86
C TYR A 528 22.81 -13.05 -5.48
N GLN A 529 23.09 -14.11 -4.75
CA GLN A 529 23.72 -14.09 -3.43
C GLN A 529 24.67 -15.27 -3.31
N GLY A 530 25.80 -15.08 -2.64
CA GLY A 530 26.76 -16.13 -2.30
C GLY A 530 27.30 -15.94 -0.90
N ALA A 531 28.21 -16.81 -0.44
CA ALA A 531 28.73 -16.78 0.93
C ALA A 531 29.33 -15.41 1.31
N ASN A 532 30.08 -14.79 0.41
CA ASN A 532 30.71 -13.47 0.59
C ASN A 532 30.15 -12.41 -0.37
N ILE A 533 29.01 -12.70 -0.99
CA ILE A 533 28.37 -11.82 -1.97
C ILE A 533 26.99 -11.47 -1.42
N PRO A 534 26.74 -10.22 -1.01
CA PRO A 534 25.41 -9.83 -0.56
C PRO A 534 24.41 -10.00 -1.70
N LYS A 535 23.15 -10.23 -1.35
CA LYS A 535 22.07 -10.26 -2.34
C LYS A 535 22.04 -8.94 -3.08
N GLN A 536 22.30 -8.99 -4.38
CA GLN A 536 22.40 -7.81 -5.22
C GLN A 536 22.03 -8.15 -6.66
N ILE A 537 21.65 -7.14 -7.45
CA ILE A 537 21.49 -7.30 -8.90
C ILE A 537 22.79 -7.86 -9.48
N ILE A 538 22.67 -8.85 -10.38
CA ILE A 538 23.85 -9.50 -10.97
C ILE A 538 24.72 -8.43 -11.66
N PRO A 539 25.95 -8.20 -11.16
CA PRO A 539 26.72 -7.05 -11.57
C PRO A 539 27.35 -7.29 -12.95
N ALA A 540 27.10 -6.37 -13.88
CA ALA A 540 27.49 -6.46 -15.29
C ALA A 540 29.01 -6.70 -15.52
N ASN A 541 29.87 -6.28 -14.59
CA ASN A 541 31.30 -6.57 -14.66
C ASN A 541 31.63 -8.08 -14.52
N HIS A 542 30.75 -8.89 -13.95
CA HIS A 542 30.86 -10.36 -13.85
C HIS A 542 30.17 -11.13 -14.98
N LEU A 543 29.59 -10.42 -15.95
CA LEU A 543 28.89 -10.99 -17.09
C LEU A 543 29.75 -10.97 -18.36
N TYR A 544 29.60 -12.00 -19.21
CA TYR A 544 30.40 -12.20 -20.41
C TYR A 544 29.57 -12.80 -21.55
N ARG A 545 29.87 -12.42 -22.79
CA ARG A 545 29.23 -12.99 -23.99
C ARG A 545 29.65 -14.45 -24.26
N GLU A 546 30.83 -14.84 -23.79
CA GLU A 546 31.45 -16.14 -24.06
C GLU A 546 31.99 -16.80 -22.78
N LYS A 547 32.02 -18.14 -22.80
CA LYS A 547 32.43 -18.99 -21.67
C LYS A 547 33.88 -18.79 -21.26
#